data_AF-A0A814ZR49-F1
#
_entry.id   AF-A0A814ZR49-F1
#
_cell.length_a   1.000
_cell.length_b   1.000
_cell.length_c   1.000
_cell.angle_alpha   90.00
_cell.angle_beta   90.00
_cell.angle_gamma   90.00
#
_symmetry.space_group_name_H-M   'P 1'
#
loop_
_entity.id
_entity.type
_entity.pdbx_description
1 polymer ?
#
loop_
_entity_poly.entity_id
_entity_poly.type
_entity_poly.pdbx_seq_one_letter_code
_entity_poly.pdbx_strand_id
1 'polypeptide(L)'
;MSNISFQPNSRTDADDPFVEQFAQRVVHLKVYRPDYLDATRFSNVHSLEFYDFLSQQQLAQVRHEYFAHLVHLRMCYIEDSAVASIFYQMIFSNGFPSLYKCILDELIPPEPNHRWSSSPSLHSLIIGKFALPVYSFILISCPNLTHLHWSTIRYTDTDIEVVPVRHTHLKRLHIRTINIRNIETILLRVPNLKRLYIVSDWSRGNNCLPLDFKQLADILVRCVPCLHHFDCDTMQRNPLDIDIIRRFHSCFRRIQFERVPDGRTRIFTIERNSL
;
A
#
# COMPACT_ATOMS: atom_id res chain seq x y z
N MET A 1 0.87 15.94 25.70
CA MET A 1 2.01 15.00 25.82
C MET A 1 3.00 15.34 24.72
N SER A 2 4.27 15.54 25.06
CA SER A 2 5.31 15.86 24.07
C SER A 2 5.64 14.60 23.26
N ASN A 3 5.51 14.64 21.94
CA ASN A 3 5.90 13.53 21.06
C ASN A 3 7.42 13.46 20.99
N ILE A 4 8.03 12.58 21.79
CA ILE A 4 9.48 12.36 21.78
C ILE A 4 9.79 11.35 20.67
N SER A 5 10.64 11.78 19.72
CA SER A 5 11.19 10.93 18.67
C SER A 5 12.65 10.62 18.99
N PHE A 6 13.08 9.38 18.76
CA PHE A 6 14.47 8.96 18.93
C PHE A 6 15.01 8.33 17.64
N GLN A 7 16.28 8.59 17.36
CA GLN A 7 16.99 8.13 16.16
C GLN A 7 18.45 7.78 16.53
N PRO A 8 18.75 6.51 16.86
CA PRO A 8 20.13 6.08 17.08
C PRO A 8 20.85 5.96 15.74
N ASN A 9 21.92 6.72 15.55
CA ASN A 9 22.75 6.65 14.32
C ASN A 9 24.07 5.91 14.57
N SER A 10 24.45 5.70 15.83
CA SER A 10 25.66 5.00 16.24
C SER A 10 25.43 4.18 17.52
N ARG A 11 26.35 3.25 17.80
CA ARG A 11 26.36 2.48 19.05
C ARG A 11 26.51 3.38 20.28
N THR A 12 27.32 4.44 20.18
CA THR A 12 27.49 5.42 21.27
C THR A 12 26.20 6.18 21.57
N ASP A 13 25.36 6.45 20.57
CA ASP A 13 24.04 7.06 20.81
C ASP A 13 23.08 6.09 21.49
N ALA A 14 23.15 4.80 21.13
CA ALA A 14 22.33 3.78 21.77
C ALA A 14 22.72 3.59 23.24
N ASP A 15 24.01 3.59 23.55
CA ASP A 15 24.55 3.39 24.90
C ASP A 15 24.58 4.68 25.75
N ASP A 16 24.05 5.81 25.25
CA ASP A 16 24.01 7.07 25.98
C ASP A 16 23.11 6.93 27.24
N PRO A 17 23.62 7.22 28.46
CA PRO A 17 22.83 7.19 29.70
C PRO A 17 21.59 8.09 29.66
N PHE A 18 21.64 9.15 28.86
CA PHE A 18 20.49 10.00 28.63
C PHE A 18 19.36 9.23 27.93
N VAL A 19 19.67 8.33 26.98
CA VAL A 19 18.66 7.50 26.32
C VAL A 19 17.98 6.57 27.31
N GLU A 20 18.68 6.03 28.31
CA GLU A 20 18.03 5.23 29.37
C GLU A 20 16.95 6.03 30.13
N GLN A 21 17.22 7.30 30.43
CA GLN A 21 16.28 8.16 31.18
C GLN A 21 15.02 8.50 30.38
N PHE A 22 15.08 8.48 29.05
CA PHE A 22 13.97 8.91 28.20
C PHE A 22 13.38 7.81 27.31
N ALA A 23 13.98 6.61 27.23
CA ALA A 23 13.54 5.53 26.34
C ALA A 23 12.08 5.14 26.57
N GLN A 24 11.65 5.07 27.83
CA GLN A 24 10.25 4.79 28.18
C GLN A 24 9.27 5.90 27.77
N ARG A 25 9.75 7.09 27.39
CA ARG A 25 8.91 8.21 26.94
C ARG A 25 8.90 8.34 25.41
N VAL A 26 9.68 7.52 24.70
CA VAL A 26 9.72 7.53 23.24
C VAL A 26 8.44 6.91 22.70
N VAL A 27 7.70 7.69 21.93
CA VAL A 27 6.45 7.29 21.28
C VAL A 27 6.70 6.96 19.80
N HIS A 28 7.70 7.59 19.20
CA HIS A 28 8.09 7.41 17.80
C HIS A 28 9.56 7.01 17.71
N LEU A 29 9.81 5.83 17.14
CA LEU A 29 11.15 5.28 16.99
C LEU A 29 11.48 5.12 15.50
N LYS A 30 12.55 5.80 15.06
CA LYS A 30 13.10 5.65 13.71
C LYS A 30 14.45 4.95 13.79
N VAL A 31 14.55 3.81 13.12
CA VAL A 31 15.71 2.92 13.18
C VAL A 31 16.41 2.92 11.84
N TYR A 32 17.60 3.51 11.80
CA TYR A 32 18.48 3.53 10.63
C TYR A 32 19.57 2.46 10.67
N ARG A 33 19.85 1.94 11.87
CA ARG A 33 20.83 0.87 12.11
C ARG A 33 20.20 -0.16 13.05
N PRO A 34 19.53 -1.19 12.52
CA PRO A 34 18.83 -2.17 13.34
C PRO A 34 19.73 -2.96 14.29
N ASP A 35 21.03 -3.06 13.98
CA ASP A 35 22.04 -3.68 14.86
C ASP A 35 22.18 -3.01 16.23
N TYR A 36 21.81 -1.74 16.35
CA TYR A 36 21.89 -0.97 17.60
C TYR A 36 20.55 -0.86 18.32
N LEU A 37 19.50 -1.49 17.78
CA LEU A 37 18.22 -1.52 18.44
C LEU A 37 18.29 -2.51 19.62
N ASP A 38 17.92 -2.02 20.80
CA ASP A 38 17.48 -2.83 21.91
C ASP A 38 15.99 -2.53 22.16
N ALA A 39 15.13 -3.38 21.62
CA ALA A 39 13.68 -3.19 21.69
C ALA A 39 13.14 -3.19 23.13
N THR A 40 13.87 -3.78 24.09
CA THR A 40 13.42 -3.88 25.49
C THR A 40 13.34 -2.54 26.21
N ARG A 41 14.07 -1.53 25.72
CA ARG A 41 14.12 -0.18 26.31
C ARG A 41 12.94 0.70 25.93
N PHE A 42 12.22 0.37 24.86
CA PHE A 42 11.24 1.25 24.21
C PHE A 42 9.79 0.74 24.30
N SER A 43 9.31 0.49 25.52
CA SER A 43 8.00 -0.12 25.76
C SER A 43 6.77 0.71 25.33
N ASN A 44 6.92 2.04 25.20
CA ASN A 44 5.82 2.97 24.88
C ASN A 44 5.77 3.39 23.40
N VAL A 45 6.44 2.66 22.51
CA VAL A 45 6.45 3.00 21.08
C VAL A 45 5.09 2.72 20.44
N HIS A 46 4.53 3.75 19.83
CA HIS A 46 3.32 3.68 19.02
C HIS A 46 3.62 3.73 17.51
N SER A 47 4.80 4.22 17.12
CA SER A 47 5.22 4.33 15.73
C SER A 47 6.65 3.85 15.55
N LEU A 48 6.84 2.84 14.71
CA LEU A 48 8.14 2.23 14.43
C LEU A 48 8.42 2.29 12.94
N GLU A 49 9.58 2.83 12.58
CA GLU A 49 10.01 2.97 11.18
C GLU A 49 11.42 2.45 10.99
N PHE A 50 11.61 1.53 10.04
CA PHE A 50 12.91 1.00 9.66
C PHE A 50 13.34 1.52 8.28
N TYR A 51 14.58 1.97 8.20
CA TYR A 51 15.19 2.57 7.02
C TYR A 51 16.37 1.79 6.45
N ASP A 52 16.72 0.65 7.05
CA ASP A 52 17.80 -0.26 6.60
C ASP A 52 17.28 -1.70 6.60
N PHE A 53 18.07 -2.63 6.05
CA PHE A 53 17.70 -4.04 5.93
C PHE A 53 17.59 -4.70 7.31
N LEU A 54 16.53 -5.51 7.49
CA LEU A 54 16.41 -6.42 8.62
C LEU A 54 16.90 -7.83 8.28
N SER A 55 17.83 -8.32 9.09
CA SER A 55 18.18 -9.74 9.17
C SER A 55 17.15 -10.51 10.01
N GLN A 56 17.22 -11.84 9.97
CA GLN A 56 16.34 -12.69 10.79
C GLN A 56 16.48 -12.42 12.30
N GLN A 57 17.69 -12.15 12.79
CA GLN A 57 17.94 -11.85 14.20
C GLN A 57 17.34 -10.52 14.63
N GLN A 58 17.46 -9.49 13.79
CA GLN A 58 16.89 -8.18 14.06
C GLN A 58 15.36 -8.21 13.97
N LEU A 59 14.80 -8.97 13.01
CA LEU A 59 13.36 -9.19 12.92
C LEU A 59 12.80 -9.86 14.19
N ALA A 60 13.57 -10.74 14.84
CA ALA A 60 13.17 -11.35 16.10
C ALA A 60 12.99 -10.34 17.25
N GLN A 61 13.55 -9.12 17.14
CA GLN A 61 13.31 -8.02 18.07
C GLN A 61 12.06 -7.19 17.73
N VAL A 62 11.50 -7.34 16.52
CA VAL A 62 10.31 -6.61 16.08
C VAL A 62 9.08 -7.44 16.41
N ARG A 63 8.76 -7.60 17.69
CA ARG A 63 7.59 -8.40 18.14
C ARG A 63 6.66 -7.63 19.07
N HIS A 64 5.43 -8.10 19.21
CA HIS A 64 4.43 -7.44 20.06
C HIS A 64 4.82 -7.34 21.53
N GLU A 65 5.62 -8.28 22.03
CA GLU A 65 6.06 -8.29 23.43
C GLU A 65 6.89 -7.05 23.75
N TYR A 66 7.61 -6.52 22.76
CA TYR A 66 8.40 -5.30 22.89
C TYR A 66 7.63 -4.05 22.46
N PHE A 67 6.67 -4.20 21.55
CA PHE A 67 5.92 -3.09 20.94
C PHE A 67 4.40 -3.29 21.07
N ALA A 68 3.90 -3.51 22.29
CA ALA A 68 2.50 -3.83 22.55
C ALA A 68 1.51 -2.73 22.11
N HIS A 69 1.98 -1.49 22.07
CA HIS A 69 1.20 -0.30 21.72
C HIS A 69 1.39 0.16 20.28
N LEU A 70 2.04 -0.64 19.43
CA LEU A 70 2.36 -0.25 18.05
C LEU A 70 1.09 0.00 17.22
N VAL A 71 0.92 1.24 16.78
CA VAL A 71 -0.20 1.71 15.93
C VAL A 71 0.25 1.94 14.49
N HIS A 72 1.51 2.33 14.29
CA HIS A 72 2.09 2.64 12.99
C HIS A 72 3.39 1.86 12.78
N LEU A 73 3.47 1.12 11.67
CA LEU A 73 4.67 0.41 11.26
C LEU A 73 5.07 0.79 9.85
N ARG A 74 6.34 1.13 9.65
CA ARG A 74 6.96 1.30 8.34
C ARG A 74 8.18 0.41 8.19
N MET A 75 8.24 -0.29 7.06
CA MET A 75 9.38 -1.10 6.65
C MET A 75 9.71 -0.80 5.20
N CYS A 76 10.97 -0.50 4.91
CA CYS A 76 11.43 -0.21 3.54
C CYS A 76 12.21 -1.37 2.93
N TYR A 77 12.95 -2.15 3.72
CA TYR A 77 13.88 -3.14 3.19
C TYR A 77 13.93 -4.38 4.08
N ILE A 78 13.93 -5.56 3.45
CA ILE A 78 14.18 -6.84 4.09
C ILE A 78 15.16 -7.62 3.22
N GLU A 79 16.15 -8.25 3.87
CA GLU A 79 17.31 -8.86 3.21
C GLU A 79 16.93 -10.01 2.28
N ASP A 80 16.02 -10.89 2.72
CA ASP A 80 15.64 -12.09 1.97
C ASP A 80 14.14 -12.42 2.04
N SER A 81 13.70 -13.33 1.16
CA SER A 81 12.30 -13.71 0.99
C SER A 81 11.73 -14.50 2.17
N ALA A 82 12.56 -15.25 2.91
CA ALA A 82 12.12 -16.03 4.07
C ALA A 82 11.83 -15.10 5.25
N VAL A 83 12.73 -14.13 5.52
CA VAL A 83 12.54 -13.08 6.52
C VAL A 83 11.31 -12.23 6.17
N ALA A 84 11.14 -11.87 4.90
CA ALA A 84 9.96 -11.14 4.44
C ALA A 84 8.67 -11.93 4.69
N SER A 85 8.68 -13.24 4.41
CA SER A 85 7.54 -14.12 4.66
C SER A 85 7.15 -14.20 6.12
N ILE A 86 8.12 -14.29 7.04
CA ILE A 86 7.88 -14.24 8.49
C ILE A 86 7.26 -12.90 8.87
N PHE A 87 7.79 -11.79 8.34
CA PHE A 87 7.29 -10.46 8.66
C PHE A 87 5.84 -10.24 8.17
N TYR A 88 5.50 -10.69 6.95
CA TYR A 88 4.12 -10.66 6.47
C TYR A 88 3.19 -11.50 7.35
N GLN A 89 3.64 -12.70 7.78
CA GLN A 89 2.88 -13.52 8.71
C GLN A 89 2.60 -12.76 10.00
N MET A 90 3.58 -12.05 10.56
CA MET A 90 3.38 -11.25 11.77
C MET A 90 2.35 -10.14 11.57
N ILE A 91 2.40 -9.42 10.44
CA ILE A 91 1.45 -8.31 10.18
C ILE A 91 0.03 -8.83 9.91
N PHE A 92 -0.09 -9.82 9.02
CA PHE A 92 -1.40 -10.29 8.53
C PHE A 92 -2.03 -11.39 9.40
N SER A 93 -1.33 -11.84 10.44
CA SER A 93 -1.83 -12.82 11.41
C SER A 93 -1.90 -12.29 12.85
N ASN A 94 -2.25 -11.01 13.00
CA ASN A 94 -2.44 -10.32 14.29
C ASN A 94 -1.23 -10.31 15.23
N GLY A 95 -0.01 -10.38 14.69
CA GLY A 95 1.21 -10.25 15.48
C GLY A 95 1.42 -8.85 16.06
N PHE A 96 0.56 -7.86 15.74
CA PHE A 96 0.52 -6.54 16.37
C PHE A 96 -0.94 -6.11 16.58
N PRO A 97 -1.55 -6.41 17.75
CA PRO A 97 -2.98 -6.23 17.96
C PRO A 97 -3.50 -4.79 17.83
N SER A 98 -2.63 -3.79 18.00
CA SER A 98 -2.99 -2.36 17.91
C SER A 98 -2.65 -1.72 16.56
N LEU A 99 -2.10 -2.48 15.60
CA LEU A 99 -1.54 -1.94 14.37
C LEU A 99 -2.61 -1.40 13.43
N TYR A 100 -2.75 -0.08 13.39
CA TYR A 100 -3.73 0.63 12.57
C TYR A 100 -3.26 0.90 11.15
N LYS A 101 -1.98 1.28 10.99
CA LYS A 101 -1.39 1.65 9.69
C LYS A 101 -0.07 0.91 9.47
N CYS A 102 0.07 0.32 8.30
CA CYS A 102 1.29 -0.34 7.86
C CYS A 102 1.75 0.21 6.51
N ILE A 103 3.05 0.45 6.36
CA ILE A 103 3.71 0.88 5.13
C ILE A 103 4.84 -0.09 4.83
N LEU A 104 4.71 -0.81 3.73
CA LEU A 104 5.62 -1.86 3.26
C LEU A 104 6.14 -1.44 1.88
N ASP A 105 7.11 -0.54 1.89
CA ASP A 105 7.73 0.01 0.69
C ASP A 105 8.77 -1.00 0.17
N GLU A 106 8.82 -1.24 -1.15
CA GLU A 106 9.89 -2.00 -1.83
C GLU A 106 10.23 -3.43 -1.32
N LEU A 107 9.39 -4.03 -0.47
CA LEU A 107 9.64 -5.37 0.05
C LEU A 107 9.51 -6.46 -1.00
N ILE A 108 10.28 -7.53 -0.80
CA ILE A 108 10.18 -8.76 -1.59
C ILE A 108 8.75 -9.30 -1.46
N PRO A 109 8.04 -9.56 -2.57
CA PRO A 109 6.68 -10.09 -2.52
C PRO A 109 6.67 -11.47 -1.86
N PRO A 110 5.67 -11.79 -1.02
CA PRO A 110 5.47 -13.12 -0.50
C PRO A 110 5.10 -14.08 -1.63
N GLU A 111 5.38 -15.35 -1.41
CA GLU A 111 4.80 -16.39 -2.25
C GLU A 111 3.26 -16.41 -2.10
N PRO A 112 2.53 -16.77 -3.17
CA PRO A 112 1.06 -16.74 -3.17
C PRO A 112 0.40 -17.80 -2.26
N ASN A 113 1.16 -18.69 -1.62
CA ASN A 113 0.64 -19.82 -0.84
C ASN A 113 0.54 -19.53 0.67
N HIS A 114 0.71 -18.28 1.08
CA HIS A 114 0.76 -17.90 2.49
C HIS A 114 -0.61 -18.02 3.15
N ARG A 115 -0.63 -18.65 4.34
CA ARG A 115 -1.82 -18.82 5.18
C ARG A 115 -1.82 -17.77 6.28
N TRP A 116 -2.18 -16.54 5.90
CA TRP A 116 -2.42 -15.48 6.86
C TRP A 116 -3.74 -15.72 7.60
N SER A 117 -3.78 -15.35 8.88
CA SER A 117 -5.02 -15.39 9.64
C SER A 117 -5.78 -14.06 9.44
N SER A 118 -6.11 -13.36 10.53
CA SER A 118 -6.84 -12.10 10.49
C SER A 118 -6.06 -11.04 11.27
N SER A 119 -6.07 -9.80 10.79
CA SER A 119 -5.47 -8.61 11.39
C SER A 119 -6.56 -7.52 11.43
N PRO A 120 -7.51 -7.61 12.38
CA PRO A 120 -8.70 -6.76 12.40
C PRO A 120 -8.40 -5.31 12.80
N SER A 121 -7.25 -5.02 13.39
CA SER A 121 -6.82 -3.68 13.76
C SER A 121 -6.29 -2.88 12.58
N LEU A 122 -5.91 -3.52 11.47
CA LEU A 122 -5.32 -2.85 10.33
C LEU A 122 -6.37 -2.15 9.45
N HIS A 123 -6.28 -0.82 9.39
CA HIS A 123 -7.23 0.04 8.66
C HIS A 123 -6.61 0.74 7.45
N SER A 124 -5.29 0.91 7.43
CA SER A 124 -4.57 1.53 6.33
C SER A 124 -3.33 0.73 5.97
N LEU A 125 -3.23 0.31 4.71
CA LEU A 125 -2.08 -0.42 4.19
C LEU A 125 -1.52 0.27 2.96
N ILE A 126 -0.22 0.53 2.95
CA ILE A 126 0.53 0.91 1.77
C ILE A 126 1.50 -0.23 1.51
N ILE A 127 1.43 -0.82 0.33
CA ILE A 127 2.23 -1.98 -0.01
C ILE A 127 2.75 -1.87 -1.43
N GLY A 128 3.98 -2.34 -1.63
CA GLY A 128 4.71 -2.29 -2.89
C GLY A 128 4.10 -3.13 -4.01
N LYS A 129 4.96 -3.63 -4.89
CA LYS A 129 4.55 -4.39 -6.09
C LYS A 129 4.28 -5.84 -5.74
N PHE A 130 3.03 -6.30 -5.84
CA PHE A 130 2.64 -7.66 -5.49
C PHE A 130 1.82 -8.34 -6.58
N ALA A 131 1.72 -9.67 -6.49
CA ALA A 131 0.87 -10.48 -7.36
C ALA A 131 -0.62 -10.28 -7.03
N LEU A 132 -1.48 -10.34 -8.05
CA LEU A 132 -2.93 -10.18 -7.86
C LEU A 132 -3.56 -11.17 -6.86
N PRO A 133 -3.14 -12.45 -6.75
CA PRO A 133 -3.66 -13.34 -5.72
C PRO A 133 -3.45 -12.81 -4.29
N VAL A 134 -2.32 -12.14 -4.04
CA VAL A 134 -2.02 -11.56 -2.71
C VAL A 134 -2.99 -10.43 -2.35
N TYR A 135 -3.53 -9.70 -3.33
CA TYR A 135 -4.59 -8.72 -3.09
C TYR A 135 -5.80 -9.36 -2.42
N SER A 136 -6.23 -10.53 -2.88
CA SER A 136 -7.36 -11.27 -2.27
C SER A 136 -7.04 -11.70 -0.85
N PHE A 137 -5.83 -12.21 -0.59
CA PHE A 137 -5.42 -12.60 0.76
C PHE A 137 -5.39 -11.41 1.72
N ILE A 138 -4.88 -10.25 1.30
CA ILE A 138 -4.93 -9.02 2.11
C ILE A 138 -6.37 -8.66 2.48
N LEU A 139 -7.29 -8.67 1.52
CA LEU A 139 -8.68 -8.34 1.78
C LEU A 139 -9.35 -9.34 2.75
N ILE A 140 -9.00 -10.62 2.68
CA ILE A 140 -9.52 -11.63 3.60
C ILE A 140 -8.94 -11.41 5.01
N SER A 141 -7.62 -11.21 5.10
CA SER A 141 -6.93 -11.07 6.37
C SER A 141 -7.17 -9.73 7.06
N CYS A 142 -7.54 -8.67 6.35
CA CYS A 142 -7.70 -7.33 6.93
C CYS A 142 -9.18 -6.86 6.83
N PRO A 143 -10.11 -7.45 7.60
CA PRO A 143 -11.56 -7.24 7.38
C PRO A 143 -12.04 -5.79 7.60
N ASN A 144 -11.28 -4.99 8.34
CA ASN A 144 -11.57 -3.59 8.65
C ASN A 144 -10.75 -2.61 7.79
N LEU A 145 -10.07 -3.08 6.75
CA LEU A 145 -9.23 -2.24 5.91
C LEU A 145 -10.06 -1.17 5.20
N THR A 146 -9.78 0.10 5.45
CA THR A 146 -10.51 1.24 4.86
C THR A 146 -9.72 1.94 3.76
N HIS A 147 -8.38 1.84 3.81
CA HIS A 147 -7.46 2.45 2.85
C HIS A 147 -6.40 1.45 2.41
N LEU A 148 -6.24 1.31 1.10
CA LEU A 148 -5.20 0.47 0.49
C LEU A 148 -4.49 1.23 -0.64
N HIS A 149 -3.17 1.27 -0.60
CA HIS A 149 -2.33 1.59 -1.75
C HIS A 149 -1.63 0.32 -2.20
N TRP A 150 -1.88 -0.08 -3.44
CA TRP A 150 -1.43 -1.32 -4.04
C TRP A 150 -0.74 -1.06 -5.37
N SER A 151 0.43 -1.66 -5.58
CA SER A 151 1.05 -1.74 -6.89
C SER A 151 1.04 -3.18 -7.38
N THR A 152 0.73 -3.43 -8.64
CA THR A 152 0.81 -4.79 -9.21
C THR A 152 2.14 -5.03 -9.90
N ILE A 153 2.70 -6.24 -9.74
CA ILE A 153 3.79 -6.73 -10.61
C ILE A 153 3.19 -7.04 -11.98
N ARG A 154 3.97 -6.84 -13.05
CA ARG A 154 3.60 -7.31 -14.38
C ARG A 154 3.57 -8.84 -14.36
N TYR A 155 2.39 -9.43 -14.18
CA TYR A 155 2.19 -10.85 -14.46
C TYR A 155 1.74 -11.01 -15.91
N THR A 156 2.41 -11.89 -16.62
CA THR A 156 1.90 -12.52 -17.83
C THR A 156 0.74 -13.41 -17.41
N ASP A 157 -0.46 -13.21 -17.97
CA ASP A 157 -1.71 -13.96 -17.82
C ASP A 157 -1.54 -15.43 -17.38
N THR A 158 -1.24 -15.69 -16.10
CA THR A 158 -1.37 -17.01 -15.51
C THR A 158 -2.73 -17.06 -14.86
N ASP A 159 -3.52 -18.06 -15.24
CA ASP A 159 -4.84 -18.39 -14.71
C ASP A 159 -4.74 -18.82 -13.23
N ILE A 160 -4.24 -17.93 -12.37
CA ILE A 160 -4.23 -18.18 -10.94
C ILE A 160 -5.66 -18.05 -10.46
N GLU A 161 -6.17 -19.14 -9.91
CA GLU A 161 -7.50 -19.22 -9.32
C GLU A 161 -7.67 -18.11 -8.29
N VAL A 162 -8.44 -17.09 -8.64
CA VAL A 162 -8.58 -15.93 -7.77
C VAL A 162 -9.70 -16.21 -6.79
N VAL A 163 -9.33 -16.34 -5.51
CA VAL A 163 -10.29 -16.55 -4.42
C VAL A 163 -11.41 -15.50 -4.50
N PRO A 164 -12.69 -15.92 -4.51
CA PRO A 164 -13.81 -14.98 -4.51
C PRO A 164 -13.87 -14.29 -3.14
N VAL A 165 -13.59 -12.99 -3.12
CA VAL A 165 -13.69 -12.15 -1.92
C VAL A 165 -14.45 -10.88 -2.25
N ARG A 166 -15.32 -10.46 -1.33
CA ARG A 166 -16.04 -9.19 -1.42
C ARG A 166 -15.82 -8.40 -0.13
N HIS A 167 -15.03 -7.35 -0.22
CA HIS A 167 -14.62 -6.50 0.89
C HIS A 167 -15.44 -5.22 0.92
N THR A 168 -16.24 -5.03 1.97
CA THR A 168 -17.27 -3.97 2.04
C THR A 168 -16.81 -2.71 2.80
N HIS A 169 -15.73 -2.81 3.58
CA HIS A 169 -15.20 -1.70 4.39
C HIS A 169 -14.21 -0.80 3.64
N LEU A 170 -13.59 -1.29 2.56
CA LEU A 170 -12.59 -0.51 1.82
C LEU A 170 -13.25 0.70 1.15
N LYS A 171 -12.78 1.91 1.51
CA LYS A 171 -13.33 3.18 1.01
C LYS A 171 -12.37 3.93 0.10
N ARG A 172 -11.07 3.71 0.26
CA ARG A 172 -10.01 4.39 -0.50
C ARG A 172 -9.06 3.37 -1.08
N LEU A 173 -8.85 3.43 -2.38
CA LEU A 173 -7.95 2.54 -3.08
C LEU A 173 -7.08 3.34 -4.04
N HIS A 174 -5.77 3.18 -3.92
CA HIS A 174 -4.80 3.64 -4.89
C HIS A 174 -4.19 2.42 -5.58
N ILE A 175 -4.33 2.34 -6.90
CA ILE A 175 -3.80 1.25 -7.70
C ILE A 175 -2.75 1.80 -8.67
N ARG A 176 -1.55 1.22 -8.64
CA ARG A 176 -0.59 1.34 -9.72
C ARG A 176 -0.61 0.07 -10.56
N THR A 177 -1.17 0.14 -11.75
CA THR A 177 -1.36 -1.02 -12.65
C THR A 177 -1.39 -0.59 -14.11
N ILE A 178 -1.14 -1.54 -15.00
CA ILE A 178 -1.14 -1.34 -16.46
C ILE A 178 -2.23 -2.15 -17.18
N ASN A 179 -2.93 -3.07 -16.49
CA ASN A 179 -3.86 -3.99 -17.13
C ASN A 179 -5.31 -3.69 -16.70
N ILE A 180 -6.16 -3.44 -17.69
CA ILE A 180 -7.57 -3.15 -17.51
C ILE A 180 -8.35 -4.33 -16.87
N ARG A 181 -8.01 -5.57 -17.22
CA ARG A 181 -8.59 -6.79 -16.62
C ARG A 181 -8.26 -6.88 -15.14
N ASN A 182 -7.03 -6.51 -14.75
CA ASN A 182 -6.64 -6.47 -13.33
C ASN A 182 -7.44 -5.42 -12.58
N ILE A 183 -7.68 -4.24 -13.17
CA ILE A 183 -8.50 -3.20 -12.55
C ILE A 183 -9.92 -3.71 -12.33
N GLU A 184 -10.56 -4.28 -13.35
CA GLU A 184 -11.90 -4.85 -13.23
C GLU A 184 -11.96 -5.90 -12.12
N THR A 185 -11.01 -6.83 -12.12
CA THR A 185 -10.86 -7.90 -11.13
C THR A 185 -10.69 -7.34 -9.71
N ILE A 186 -9.87 -6.29 -9.55
CA ILE A 186 -9.67 -5.60 -8.27
C ILE A 186 -10.97 -4.95 -7.80
N LEU A 187 -11.64 -4.19 -8.67
CA LEU A 187 -12.81 -3.37 -8.33
C LEU A 187 -14.06 -4.22 -8.01
N LEU A 188 -14.24 -5.36 -8.67
CA LEU A 188 -15.31 -6.31 -8.35
C LEU A 188 -15.27 -6.78 -6.89
N ARG A 189 -14.09 -6.76 -6.25
CA ARG A 189 -13.91 -7.16 -4.85
C ARG A 189 -14.21 -6.05 -3.85
N VAL A 190 -14.31 -4.79 -4.28
CA VAL A 190 -14.45 -3.63 -3.38
C VAL A 190 -15.58 -2.68 -3.82
N PRO A 191 -16.83 -3.16 -3.86
CA PRO A 191 -17.93 -2.42 -4.49
C PRO A 191 -18.33 -1.12 -3.76
N ASN A 192 -17.96 -0.97 -2.48
CA ASN A 192 -18.31 0.19 -1.66
C ASN A 192 -17.24 1.30 -1.67
N LEU A 193 -16.39 1.30 -2.70
CA LEU A 193 -15.29 2.24 -2.83
C LEU A 193 -15.81 3.67 -3.04
N LYS A 194 -15.28 4.62 -2.25
CA LYS A 194 -15.66 6.04 -2.33
C LYS A 194 -14.62 6.88 -3.05
N ARG A 195 -13.34 6.48 -2.97
CA ARG A 195 -12.21 7.17 -3.61
C ARG A 195 -11.30 6.16 -4.30
N LEU A 196 -10.98 6.45 -5.55
CA LEU A 196 -10.10 5.64 -6.37
C LEU A 196 -9.05 6.54 -7.03
N TYR A 197 -7.79 6.13 -6.91
CA TYR A 197 -6.69 6.72 -7.67
C TYR A 197 -6.02 5.65 -8.51
N ILE A 198 -5.90 5.88 -9.82
CA ILE A 198 -5.23 4.95 -10.75
C ILE A 198 -4.06 5.64 -11.43
N VAL A 199 -2.87 5.06 -11.26
CA VAL A 199 -1.66 5.47 -11.98
C VAL A 199 -1.22 4.35 -12.91
N SER A 200 -1.06 4.67 -14.19
CA SER A 200 -0.46 3.73 -15.14
C SER A 200 1.06 3.88 -15.16
N ASP A 201 1.79 2.78 -15.02
CA ASP A 201 3.26 2.81 -15.05
C ASP A 201 3.78 2.84 -16.50
N TRP A 202 3.76 4.01 -17.12
CA TRP A 202 4.22 4.23 -18.49
C TRP A 202 5.75 4.34 -18.62
N SER A 203 6.48 4.39 -17.50
CA SER A 203 7.89 4.79 -17.43
C SER A 203 8.88 3.73 -17.96
N ARG A 204 8.40 2.53 -18.34
CA ARG A 204 9.27 1.38 -18.69
C ARG A 204 8.83 0.71 -20.00
N GLY A 205 9.25 1.29 -21.12
CA GLY A 205 9.38 0.64 -22.44
C GLY A 205 8.09 0.44 -23.25
N ASN A 206 8.25 0.35 -24.58
CA ASN A 206 7.21 0.37 -25.62
C ASN A 206 6.18 -0.78 -25.61
N ASN A 207 6.27 -1.73 -24.68
CA ASN A 207 5.49 -2.97 -24.73
C ASN A 207 4.26 -2.98 -23.82
N CYS A 208 3.94 -1.89 -23.12
CA CYS A 208 2.68 -1.78 -22.41
C CYS A 208 1.58 -1.30 -23.34
N LEU A 209 0.54 -2.11 -23.49
CA LEU A 209 -0.70 -1.65 -24.10
C LEU A 209 -1.25 -0.49 -23.26
N PRO A 210 -1.56 0.65 -23.88
CA PRO A 210 -2.16 1.77 -23.18
C PRO A 210 -3.49 1.35 -22.56
N LEU A 211 -3.86 2.02 -21.48
CA LEU A 211 -5.15 1.79 -20.87
C LEU A 211 -6.25 2.39 -21.76
N ASP A 212 -7.21 1.58 -22.20
CA ASP A 212 -8.41 2.11 -22.86
C ASP A 212 -9.28 2.79 -21.81
N PHE A 213 -9.35 4.11 -21.88
CA PHE A 213 -10.06 4.89 -20.89
C PHE A 213 -11.58 4.77 -21.00
N LYS A 214 -12.12 4.50 -22.20
CA LYS A 214 -13.54 4.24 -22.37
C LYS A 214 -13.91 2.94 -21.65
N GLN A 215 -13.11 1.89 -21.86
CA GLN A 215 -13.29 0.63 -21.15
C GLN A 215 -13.16 0.81 -19.64
N LEU A 216 -12.22 1.63 -19.17
CA LEU A 216 -12.11 1.96 -17.75
C LEU A 216 -13.38 2.64 -17.23
N ALA A 217 -13.90 3.64 -17.96
CA ALA A 217 -15.11 4.34 -17.56
C ALA A 217 -16.29 3.37 -17.40
N ASP A 218 -16.47 2.45 -18.35
CA ASP A 218 -17.52 1.42 -18.28
C ASP A 218 -17.34 0.49 -17.07
N ILE A 219 -16.10 0.05 -16.79
CA ILE A 219 -15.78 -0.75 -15.61
C ILE A 219 -16.11 0.01 -14.32
N LEU A 220 -15.77 1.30 -14.23
CA LEU A 220 -16.01 2.10 -13.03
C LEU A 220 -17.50 2.26 -12.75
N VAL A 221 -18.30 2.61 -13.76
CA VAL A 221 -19.75 2.74 -13.63
C VAL A 221 -20.39 1.44 -13.17
N ARG A 222 -19.94 0.30 -13.70
CA ARG A 222 -20.49 -1.02 -13.37
C ARG A 222 -20.04 -1.54 -12.01
N CYS A 223 -18.74 -1.45 -11.70
CA CYS A 223 -18.15 -2.12 -10.53
C CYS A 223 -18.20 -1.27 -9.26
N VAL A 224 -18.15 0.06 -9.39
CA VAL A 224 -18.10 1.01 -8.26
C VAL A 224 -19.03 2.20 -8.50
N PRO A 225 -20.36 1.99 -8.65
CA PRO A 225 -21.32 3.06 -8.94
C PRO A 225 -21.41 4.13 -7.84
N CYS A 226 -20.93 3.83 -6.63
CA CYS A 226 -20.90 4.75 -5.49
C CYS A 226 -19.59 5.58 -5.41
N LEU A 227 -18.80 5.63 -6.49
CA LEU A 227 -17.50 6.31 -6.48
C LEU A 227 -17.68 7.83 -6.47
N HIS A 228 -17.33 8.48 -5.37
CA HIS A 228 -17.47 9.94 -5.24
C HIS A 228 -16.29 10.68 -5.85
N HIS A 229 -15.10 10.09 -5.75
CA HIS A 229 -13.85 10.73 -6.14
C HIS A 229 -13.02 9.78 -6.98
N PHE A 230 -12.67 10.22 -8.18
CA PHE A 230 -11.80 9.50 -9.08
C PHE A 230 -10.69 10.44 -9.51
N ASP A 231 -9.45 10.04 -9.26
CA ASP A 231 -8.26 10.66 -9.82
C ASP A 231 -7.54 9.61 -10.69
N CYS A 232 -6.86 10.09 -11.73
CA CYS A 232 -6.04 9.22 -12.55
C CYS A 232 -4.84 9.95 -13.13
N ASP A 233 -3.83 9.17 -13.51
CA ASP A 233 -2.79 9.60 -14.44
C ASP A 233 -2.47 8.44 -15.40
N THR A 234 -2.99 8.52 -16.61
CA THR A 234 -2.90 7.44 -17.61
C THR A 234 -2.60 7.94 -19.02
N MET A 235 -2.11 7.04 -19.87
CA MET A 235 -1.85 7.31 -21.29
C MET A 235 -2.68 6.39 -22.17
N GLN A 236 -3.23 6.95 -23.24
CA GLN A 236 -3.92 6.22 -24.30
C GLN A 236 -3.35 6.57 -25.69
N ARG A 237 -3.43 5.64 -26.63
CA ARG A 237 -3.01 5.86 -28.03
C ARG A 237 -4.09 6.52 -28.88
N ASN A 238 -5.34 6.15 -28.66
CA ASN A 238 -6.43 6.59 -29.51
C ASN A 238 -7.00 7.92 -29.01
N PRO A 239 -7.41 8.82 -29.91
CA PRO A 239 -8.18 9.99 -29.52
C PRO A 239 -9.49 9.55 -28.86
N LEU A 240 -9.85 10.23 -27.79
CA LEU A 240 -11.06 9.98 -27.02
C LEU A 240 -11.88 11.27 -26.97
N ASP A 241 -13.18 11.14 -27.22
CA ASP A 241 -14.12 12.21 -26.91
C ASP A 241 -14.34 12.26 -25.39
N ILE A 242 -13.50 13.05 -24.73
CA ILE A 242 -13.52 13.24 -23.27
C ILE A 242 -14.87 13.82 -22.81
N ASP A 243 -15.53 14.63 -23.64
CA ASP A 243 -16.80 15.25 -23.27
C ASP A 243 -17.94 14.25 -23.25
N ILE A 244 -17.88 13.19 -24.05
CA ILE A 244 -18.77 12.03 -23.91
C ILE A 244 -18.49 11.30 -22.60
N ILE A 245 -17.23 11.00 -22.28
CA ILE A 245 -16.87 10.24 -21.07
C ILE A 245 -17.27 10.98 -19.79
N ARG A 246 -17.08 12.30 -19.75
CA ARG A 246 -17.50 13.14 -18.61
C ARG A 246 -18.98 13.04 -18.28
N ARG A 247 -19.83 12.61 -19.22
CA ARG A 247 -21.28 12.43 -19.02
C ARG A 247 -21.63 11.07 -18.41
N PHE A 248 -20.73 10.08 -18.45
CA PHE A 248 -21.01 8.72 -17.96
C PHE A 248 -21.11 8.65 -16.42
N HIS A 249 -20.31 9.45 -15.71
CA HIS A 249 -20.31 9.43 -14.26
C HIS A 249 -19.92 10.79 -13.67
N SER A 250 -20.53 11.17 -12.55
CA SER A 250 -20.26 12.46 -11.88
C SER A 250 -18.80 12.61 -11.43
N CYS A 251 -18.13 11.51 -11.11
CA CYS A 251 -16.71 11.50 -10.70
C CYS A 251 -15.76 11.89 -11.85
N PHE A 252 -16.21 11.84 -13.10
CA PHE A 252 -15.39 12.15 -14.29
C PHE A 252 -15.28 13.64 -14.61
N ARG A 253 -16.04 14.50 -13.93
CA ARG A 253 -16.06 15.95 -14.18
C ARG A 253 -14.70 16.64 -14.08
N ARG A 254 -13.75 16.06 -13.33
CA ARG A 254 -12.42 16.62 -13.08
C ARG A 254 -11.33 16.11 -14.03
N ILE A 255 -11.67 15.15 -14.89
CA ILE A 255 -10.70 14.59 -15.84
C ILE A 255 -10.33 15.66 -16.87
N GLN A 256 -9.04 15.72 -17.17
CA GLN A 256 -8.44 16.52 -18.20
C GLN A 256 -7.62 15.66 -19.15
N PHE A 257 -7.24 16.25 -20.28
CA PHE A 257 -6.38 15.59 -21.23
C PHE A 257 -5.42 16.57 -21.88
N GLU A 258 -4.26 16.05 -22.27
CA GLU A 258 -3.31 16.74 -23.12
C GLU A 258 -2.80 15.79 -24.20
N ARG A 259 -2.59 16.31 -25.41
CA ARG A 259 -1.91 15.57 -26.47
C ARG A 259 -0.41 15.73 -26.26
N VAL A 260 0.30 14.61 -26.17
CA VAL A 260 1.77 14.62 -26.09
C VAL A 260 2.37 14.60 -27.51
N PRO A 261 3.63 15.05 -27.70
CA PRO A 261 4.23 15.19 -29.03
C PRO A 261 4.28 13.91 -29.88
N ASP A 262 4.27 12.74 -29.24
CA ASP A 262 4.28 11.44 -29.92
C ASP A 262 2.89 10.96 -30.41
N GLY A 263 1.87 11.82 -30.31
CA GLY A 263 0.51 11.54 -30.76
C GLY A 263 -0.37 10.83 -29.73
N ARG A 264 0.17 10.40 -28.58
CA ARG A 264 -0.65 9.85 -27.49
C ARG A 264 -1.43 10.97 -26.77
N THR A 265 -2.46 10.56 -26.04
CA THR A 265 -3.23 11.44 -25.15
C THR A 265 -2.98 11.02 -23.71
N ARG A 266 -2.49 11.96 -22.89
CA ARG A 266 -2.44 11.79 -21.44
C ARG A 266 -3.79 12.19 -20.87
N ILE A 267 -4.33 11.37 -19.99
CA ILE A 267 -5.56 11.62 -19.25
C ILE A 267 -5.19 11.71 -17.78
N PHE A 268 -5.49 12.85 -17.17
CA PHE A 268 -5.10 13.12 -15.80
C PHE A 268 -6.20 13.86 -15.05
N THR A 269 -6.08 13.93 -13.74
CA THR A 269 -6.94 14.76 -12.90
C THR A 269 -6.11 15.88 -12.30
N ILE A 270 -6.55 17.14 -12.41
CA ILE A 270 -5.89 18.23 -11.69
C ILE A 270 -6.06 18.00 -10.19
N GLU A 271 -4.93 17.85 -9.50
CA GLU A 271 -4.89 18.11 -8.08
C GLU A 271 -5.31 19.57 -7.90
N ARG A 272 -6.46 19.79 -7.25
CA ARG A 272 -6.62 21.09 -6.59
C ARG A 272 -5.47 21.12 -5.61
N ASN A 273 -4.49 21.99 -5.83
CA ASN A 273 -3.64 22.46 -4.76
C ASN A 273 -4.59 22.91 -3.66
N SER A 274 -4.84 22.03 -2.69
CA SER A 274 -5.51 22.39 -1.46
C SER A 274 -4.50 23.24 -0.71
N LEU A 275 -4.58 24.55 -1.00
CA LEU A 275 -4.28 25.63 -0.05
C LEU A 275 -4.96 25.36 1.28
#